data_AF-A0A2E5HNJ1-F1
#
_entry.id   AF-A0A2E5HNJ1-F1
#
_cell.length_a   1.000
_cell.length_b   1.000
_cell.length_c   1.000
_cell.angle_alpha   90.00
_cell.angle_beta   90.00
_cell.angle_gamma   90.00
#
_symmetry.space_group_name_H-M   'P 1'
#
loop_
_entity.id
_entity.type
_entity.pdbx_description
1 polymer ?
#
loop_
_entity_poly.entity_id
_entity_poly.type
_entity_poly.pdbx_seq_one_letter_code
_entity_poly.pdbx_strand_id
1 'polypeptide(L)'
;MPRPHPEPLRPRLIAALLILLTAAPVAAEQRHPWSCEDPEAAEAALEEQDKETLAPRWRGSPGLRRRVGSFPRYVKLRPLYIRAGVCDVAQFMTDAIVTTRFLGRPMLVHATAVTPLAKVEEALAGARRRPVRFRSVGTFHPRSIRTPYGSLPKLSRHGLGMAMDIDPKRNPFLSVEELEALTLVSGVEVDRRSSVPAGERWDAFQEAAQAFRKRSRPWLHETARTIRALRGEQRRSPSAAQEAELERLEGLYRLVRGARLSVVRSRRFLSLPRAFVVAMEDAGFVWSTDFPSGADLMHFELRRDP
;
A
#
# COMPACT_ATOMS: atom_id res chain seq x y z
N MET A 1 -57.43 30.23 11.13
CA MET A 1 -57.63 28.80 11.42
C MET A 1 -56.36 28.26 12.07
N PRO A 2 -56.43 27.67 13.28
CA PRO A 2 -55.26 27.15 13.97
C PRO A 2 -54.74 25.88 13.28
N ARG A 3 -53.41 25.77 13.12
CA ARG A 3 -52.75 24.58 12.58
C ARG A 3 -52.78 23.46 13.63
N PRO A 4 -53.11 22.21 13.27
CA PRO A 4 -53.09 21.09 14.21
C PRO A 4 -51.65 20.77 14.63
N HIS A 5 -51.46 20.56 15.93
CA HIS A 5 -50.22 20.04 16.48
C HIS A 5 -50.03 18.56 16.09
N PRO A 6 -48.79 18.12 15.78
CA PRO A 6 -48.52 16.72 15.50
C PRO A 6 -48.65 15.87 16.77
N GLU A 7 -49.40 14.77 16.68
CA GLU A 7 -49.50 13.74 17.72
C GLU A 7 -48.14 13.09 18.01
N PRO A 8 -47.82 12.77 19.27
CA PRO A 8 -46.68 11.93 19.60
C PRO A 8 -46.94 10.47 19.21
N LEU A 9 -46.07 9.93 18.35
CA LEU A 9 -46.06 8.52 17.98
C LEU A 9 -45.82 7.64 19.23
N ARG A 10 -46.81 6.78 19.53
CA ARG A 10 -46.73 5.80 20.62
C ARG A 10 -45.73 4.68 20.28
N PRO A 11 -44.93 4.19 21.24
CA PRO A 11 -44.08 3.01 21.05
C PRO A 11 -44.94 1.75 21.14
N ARG A 12 -45.14 1.06 20.02
CA ARG A 12 -45.74 -0.28 19.99
C ARG A 12 -44.72 -1.29 19.46
N LEU A 13 -44.33 -2.20 20.37
CA LEU A 13 -44.07 -3.61 20.12
C LEU A 13 -43.15 -3.95 18.94
N ILE A 14 -41.86 -4.06 19.22
CA ILE A 14 -40.97 -5.00 18.52
C ILE A 14 -40.40 -5.92 19.59
N ALA A 15 -41.18 -6.92 19.96
CA ALA A 15 -40.73 -8.10 20.68
C ALA A 15 -40.97 -9.31 19.77
N ALA A 16 -40.02 -10.25 19.77
CA ALA A 16 -40.01 -11.52 19.04
C ALA A 16 -39.52 -11.48 17.57
N LEU A 17 -38.22 -11.19 17.40
CA LEU A 17 -37.41 -11.88 16.39
C LEU A 17 -36.15 -12.41 17.08
N LEU A 18 -36.33 -13.39 17.97
CA LEU A 18 -35.24 -14.23 18.49
C LEU A 18 -34.79 -15.13 17.34
N ILE A 19 -33.93 -14.60 16.49
CA ILE A 19 -33.21 -15.37 15.48
C ILE A 19 -32.36 -16.39 16.24
N LEU A 20 -32.63 -17.68 16.02
CA LEU A 20 -31.71 -18.75 16.35
C LEU A 20 -30.36 -18.47 15.66
N LEU A 21 -29.44 -17.84 16.38
CA LEU A 21 -28.02 -17.87 16.08
C LEU A 21 -27.52 -19.28 16.41
N THR A 22 -27.81 -20.25 15.54
CA THR A 22 -27.01 -21.47 15.50
C THR A 22 -25.61 -21.03 15.12
N ALA A 23 -24.67 -21.07 16.07
CA ALA A 23 -23.25 -20.86 15.79
C ALA A 23 -22.87 -21.81 14.65
N ALA A 24 -22.69 -21.26 13.45
CA ALA A 24 -22.14 -22.02 12.35
C ALA A 24 -20.80 -22.58 12.85
N PRO A 25 -20.51 -23.88 12.67
CA PRO A 25 -19.21 -24.41 13.04
C PRO A 25 -18.16 -23.52 12.37
N VAL A 26 -17.29 -22.94 13.19
CA VAL A 26 -16.11 -22.22 12.69
C VAL A 26 -15.41 -23.21 11.79
N ALA A 27 -15.45 -22.97 10.47
CA ALA A 27 -14.85 -23.87 9.51
C ALA A 27 -13.41 -24.06 9.94
N ALA A 28 -13.03 -25.31 10.25
CA ALA A 28 -11.67 -25.62 10.66
C ALA A 28 -10.73 -25.06 9.59
N GLU A 29 -9.91 -24.10 9.99
CA GLU A 29 -9.02 -23.38 9.10
C GLU A 29 -8.15 -24.43 8.37
N GLN A 30 -8.21 -24.44 7.04
CA GLN A 30 -7.48 -25.41 6.25
C GLN A 30 -5.99 -25.17 6.44
N ARG A 31 -5.38 -25.95 7.33
CA ARG A 31 -3.94 -25.93 7.55
C ARG A 31 -3.24 -26.24 6.23
N HIS A 32 -2.42 -25.29 5.79
CA HIS A 32 -1.65 -25.49 4.58
C HIS A 32 -0.37 -26.26 4.89
N PRO A 33 0.01 -27.26 4.07
CA PRO A 33 1.20 -28.09 4.34
C PRO A 33 2.51 -27.30 4.30
N TRP A 34 2.50 -26.09 3.74
CA TRP A 34 3.66 -25.20 3.65
C TRP A 34 3.78 -24.19 4.81
N SER A 35 2.77 -24.02 5.67
CA SER A 35 2.80 -23.02 6.75
C SER A 35 3.55 -23.51 7.99
N CYS A 36 4.17 -22.58 8.72
CA CYS A 36 4.63 -22.81 10.10
C CYS A 36 3.57 -22.24 11.06
N GLU A 37 2.53 -23.02 11.40
CA GLU A 37 1.61 -22.62 12.49
C GLU A 37 2.25 -22.83 13.86
N ASP A 38 3.21 -23.76 13.93
CA ASP A 38 3.95 -24.11 15.13
C ASP A 38 5.31 -23.36 15.17
N PRO A 39 5.60 -22.58 16.23
CA PRO A 39 6.92 -21.99 16.46
C PRO A 39 8.08 -22.99 16.40
N GLU A 40 7.89 -24.22 16.89
CA GLU A 40 8.93 -25.26 16.86
C GLU A 40 9.26 -25.67 15.42
N ALA A 41 8.24 -25.80 14.56
CA ALA A 41 8.44 -26.07 13.14
C ALA A 41 9.18 -24.92 12.44
N ALA A 42 8.90 -23.67 12.82
CA ALA A 42 9.60 -22.50 12.29
C ALA A 42 11.08 -22.47 12.71
N GLU A 43 11.38 -22.81 13.97
CA GLU A 43 12.75 -22.90 14.48
C GLU A 43 13.53 -24.02 13.81
N ALA A 44 12.96 -25.24 13.76
CA ALA A 44 13.56 -26.37 13.05
C ALA A 44 13.81 -26.05 11.56
N ALA A 45 12.85 -25.40 10.90
CA ALA A 45 13.04 -24.94 9.53
C ALA A 45 14.16 -23.90 9.44
N LEU A 46 14.30 -22.99 10.41
CA LEU A 46 15.38 -22.01 10.44
C LEU A 46 16.74 -22.65 10.66
N GLU A 47 16.86 -23.70 11.47
CA GLU A 47 18.12 -24.44 11.67
C GLU A 47 18.59 -25.15 10.40
N GLU A 48 17.66 -25.58 9.55
CA GLU A 48 17.94 -26.16 8.22
C GLU A 48 18.39 -25.09 7.18
N GLN A 49 19.48 -24.34 7.43
CA GLN A 49 20.11 -23.47 6.43
C GLN A 49 21.29 -24.10 5.70
N ASP A 50 21.69 -25.30 6.09
CA ASP A 50 22.81 -25.96 5.46
C ASP A 50 22.60 -26.12 3.94
N LYS A 51 23.62 -25.72 3.17
CA LYS A 51 23.52 -25.67 1.70
C LYS A 51 23.42 -27.07 1.10
N GLU A 52 24.06 -28.07 1.71
CA GLU A 52 24.01 -29.44 1.22
C GLU A 52 22.62 -30.02 1.37
N THR A 53 21.94 -29.69 2.47
CA THR A 53 20.55 -30.08 2.75
C THR A 53 19.55 -29.35 1.84
N LEU A 54 19.76 -28.05 1.59
CA LEU A 54 18.87 -27.24 0.74
C LEU A 54 19.02 -27.50 -0.76
N ALA A 55 20.19 -27.95 -1.22
CA ALA A 55 20.47 -28.10 -2.65
C ALA A 55 19.62 -29.19 -3.34
N PRO A 56 19.38 -30.38 -2.76
CA PRO A 56 18.42 -31.35 -3.27
C PRO A 56 17.01 -30.78 -3.41
N ARG A 57 16.48 -30.07 -2.41
CA ARG A 57 15.14 -29.43 -2.48
C ARG A 57 15.06 -28.43 -3.64
N TRP A 58 16.10 -27.60 -3.79
CA TRP A 58 16.19 -26.66 -4.92
C TRP A 58 16.23 -27.36 -6.28
N ARG A 59 17.05 -28.41 -6.43
CA ARG A 59 17.15 -29.20 -7.67
C ARG A 59 15.89 -30.03 -7.96
N GLY A 60 15.17 -30.46 -6.93
CA GLY A 60 13.91 -31.20 -7.03
C GLY A 60 12.69 -30.34 -7.38
N SER A 61 12.75 -29.00 -7.23
CA SER A 61 11.60 -28.11 -7.44
C SER A 61 11.77 -27.15 -8.64
N PRO A 62 11.34 -27.53 -9.86
CA PRO A 62 11.32 -26.63 -11.02
C PRO A 62 10.52 -25.34 -10.78
N GLY A 63 9.43 -25.42 -10.01
CA GLY A 63 8.59 -24.29 -9.63
C GLY A 63 9.37 -23.25 -8.83
N LEU A 64 10.05 -23.69 -7.78
CA LEU A 64 10.93 -22.85 -6.96
C LEU A 64 12.03 -22.20 -7.82
N ARG A 65 12.71 -22.98 -8.69
CA ARG A 65 13.78 -22.46 -9.55
C ARG A 65 13.30 -21.37 -10.50
N ARG A 66 12.19 -21.61 -11.19
CA ARG A 66 11.60 -20.64 -12.12
C ARG A 66 11.20 -19.34 -11.41
N ARG A 67 10.66 -19.43 -10.20
CA ARG A 67 10.11 -18.28 -9.47
C ARG A 67 11.20 -17.48 -8.74
N VAL A 68 12.17 -18.14 -8.14
CA VAL A 68 13.24 -17.51 -7.34
C VAL A 68 14.50 -17.21 -8.15
N GLY A 69 14.78 -17.98 -9.21
CA GLY A 69 15.89 -17.77 -10.14
C GLY A 69 17.15 -18.57 -9.81
N SER A 70 17.84 -18.27 -8.71
CA SER A 70 19.14 -18.90 -8.37
C SER A 70 19.18 -19.49 -6.96
N PHE A 71 20.01 -20.53 -6.77
CA PHE A 71 20.18 -21.17 -5.47
C PHE A 71 20.71 -20.22 -4.38
N PRO A 72 21.72 -19.36 -4.63
CA PRO A 72 22.15 -18.38 -3.63
C PRO A 72 21.03 -17.42 -3.22
N ARG A 73 20.16 -17.02 -4.17
CA ARG A 73 19.00 -16.18 -3.87
C ARG A 73 17.96 -16.93 -3.02
N TYR A 74 17.75 -18.22 -3.31
CA TYR A 74 16.88 -19.07 -2.48
C TYR A 74 17.39 -19.18 -1.05
N VAL A 75 18.67 -19.53 -0.84
CA VAL A 75 19.29 -19.60 0.49
C VAL A 75 19.14 -18.26 1.22
N LYS A 76 19.34 -17.13 0.54
CA LYS A 76 19.15 -15.79 1.12
C LYS A 76 17.69 -15.48 1.52
N LEU A 77 16.71 -15.92 0.73
CA LEU A 77 15.30 -15.58 0.94
C LEU A 77 14.58 -16.55 1.89
N ARG A 78 15.01 -17.82 1.98
CA ARG A 78 14.34 -18.85 2.78
C ARG A 78 14.11 -18.43 4.23
N PRO A 79 15.09 -17.87 4.97
CA PRO A 79 14.84 -17.38 6.34
C PRO A 79 13.82 -16.25 6.43
N LEU A 80 13.59 -15.50 5.35
CA LEU A 80 12.57 -14.45 5.30
C LEU A 80 11.17 -15.02 5.09
N TYR A 81 11.04 -16.12 4.33
CA TYR A 81 9.79 -16.86 4.18
C TYR A 81 9.39 -17.56 5.47
N ILE A 82 10.32 -18.22 6.15
CA ILE A 82 10.03 -18.91 7.42
C ILE A 82 9.54 -17.90 8.47
N ARG A 83 10.23 -16.77 8.63
CA ARG A 83 9.77 -15.67 9.50
C ARG A 83 8.45 -15.03 9.07
N ALA A 84 7.99 -15.27 7.85
CA ALA A 84 6.69 -14.83 7.36
C ALA A 84 5.59 -15.92 7.49
N GLY A 85 5.91 -17.07 8.10
CA GLY A 85 5.02 -18.21 8.33
C GLY A 85 5.08 -19.30 7.25
N VAL A 86 6.13 -19.35 6.41
CA VAL A 86 6.26 -20.31 5.30
C VAL A 86 7.46 -21.24 5.52
N CYS A 87 7.19 -22.47 5.97
CA CYS A 87 8.19 -23.49 6.32
C CYS A 87 8.67 -24.26 5.09
N ASP A 88 7.74 -24.66 4.21
CA ASP A 88 8.08 -25.26 2.92
C ASP A 88 7.94 -24.24 1.80
N VAL A 89 9.04 -23.52 1.54
CA VAL A 89 9.09 -22.53 0.46
C VAL A 89 8.89 -23.18 -0.92
N ALA A 90 9.36 -24.41 -1.13
CA ALA A 90 9.23 -25.07 -2.42
C ALA A 90 7.77 -25.43 -2.72
N GLN A 91 7.06 -25.94 -1.71
CA GLN A 91 5.64 -26.24 -1.78
C GLN A 91 4.79 -24.97 -1.85
N PHE A 92 5.05 -23.96 -1.00
CA PHE A 92 4.38 -22.65 -1.08
C PHE A 92 4.45 -22.05 -2.49
N MET A 93 5.64 -22.11 -3.11
CA MET A 93 5.81 -21.62 -4.47
C MET A 93 4.96 -22.37 -5.47
N THR A 94 4.65 -23.64 -5.25
CA THR A 94 3.86 -24.44 -6.19
C THR A 94 2.36 -24.27 -5.96
N ASP A 95 1.96 -24.35 -4.69
CA ASP A 95 0.56 -24.50 -4.29
C ASP A 95 -0.10 -23.15 -4.02
N ALA A 96 0.62 -22.24 -3.33
CA ALA A 96 0.04 -20.98 -2.89
C ALA A 96 0.17 -19.87 -3.93
N ILE A 97 1.20 -19.89 -4.79
CA ILE A 97 1.39 -18.88 -5.83
C ILE A 97 0.84 -19.41 -7.16
N VAL A 98 -0.30 -18.87 -7.59
CA VAL A 98 -1.05 -19.33 -8.77
C VAL A 98 -1.02 -18.29 -9.89
N THR A 99 -1.21 -18.76 -11.12
CA THR A 99 -1.46 -17.88 -12.27
C THR A 99 -2.94 -17.53 -12.32
N THR A 100 -3.26 -16.25 -12.39
CA THR A 100 -4.61 -15.76 -12.66
C THR A 100 -4.60 -14.71 -13.77
N ARG A 101 -5.77 -14.22 -14.17
CA ARG A 101 -5.93 -13.05 -15.03
C ARG A 101 -6.61 -11.95 -14.24
N PHE A 102 -6.16 -10.72 -14.44
CA PHE A 102 -6.82 -9.53 -13.90
C PHE A 102 -6.72 -8.39 -14.91
N LEU A 103 -7.86 -7.78 -15.22
CA LEU A 103 -8.10 -6.81 -16.28
C LEU A 103 -7.50 -7.30 -17.62
N GLY A 104 -7.73 -8.57 -17.91
CA GLY A 104 -7.26 -9.23 -19.13
C GLY A 104 -5.76 -9.58 -19.18
N ARG A 105 -4.99 -9.34 -18.12
CA ARG A 105 -3.54 -9.61 -18.07
C ARG A 105 -3.21 -10.81 -17.18
N PRO A 106 -2.35 -11.75 -17.61
CA PRO A 106 -1.89 -12.83 -16.75
C PRO A 106 -0.97 -12.31 -15.66
N MET A 107 -1.05 -12.88 -14.46
CA MET A 107 -0.20 -12.54 -13.33
C MET A 107 -0.06 -13.69 -12.34
N LEU A 108 1.04 -13.68 -11.59
CA LEU A 108 1.27 -14.58 -10.45
C LEU A 108 0.84 -13.89 -9.16
N VAL A 109 -0.03 -14.51 -8.38
CA VAL A 109 -0.54 -14.00 -7.10
C VAL A 109 -0.67 -15.13 -6.09
N HIS A 110 -0.88 -14.79 -4.82
CA HIS A 110 -1.31 -15.77 -3.84
C HIS A 110 -2.72 -16.28 -4.18
N ALA A 111 -3.01 -17.56 -3.93
CA ALA A 111 -4.30 -18.18 -4.23
C ALA A 111 -5.49 -17.44 -3.59
N THR A 112 -5.30 -16.94 -2.36
CA THR A 112 -6.31 -16.14 -1.65
C THR A 112 -6.62 -14.80 -2.31
N ALA A 113 -5.75 -14.28 -3.20
CA ALA A 113 -6.01 -13.04 -3.93
C ALA A 113 -6.89 -13.23 -5.17
N VAL A 114 -7.11 -14.47 -5.64
CA VAL A 114 -7.89 -14.74 -6.86
C VAL A 114 -9.33 -14.24 -6.73
N THR A 115 -10.02 -14.63 -5.65
CA THR A 115 -11.42 -14.23 -5.43
C THR A 115 -11.58 -12.71 -5.22
N PRO A 116 -10.79 -12.04 -4.37
CA PRO A 116 -10.75 -10.58 -4.30
C PRO A 116 -10.58 -9.89 -5.65
N LEU A 117 -9.63 -10.33 -6.47
CA LEU A 117 -9.39 -9.70 -7.78
C LEU A 117 -10.57 -9.87 -8.74
N ALA A 118 -11.26 -11.01 -8.72
CA ALA A 118 -12.48 -11.21 -9.49
C ALA A 118 -13.60 -10.24 -9.08
N LYS A 119 -13.78 -10.01 -7.77
CA LYS A 119 -14.74 -9.01 -7.25
C LYS A 119 -14.44 -7.60 -7.74
N VAL A 120 -13.16 -7.23 -7.84
CA VAL A 120 -12.75 -5.93 -8.40
C VAL A 120 -13.16 -5.82 -9.87
N GLU A 121 -12.94 -6.86 -10.69
CA GLU A 121 -13.35 -6.85 -12.10
C GLU A 121 -14.87 -6.73 -12.26
N GLU A 122 -15.63 -7.45 -11.45
CA GLU A 122 -17.09 -7.38 -11.41
C GLU A 122 -17.60 -5.98 -11.06
N ALA A 123 -17.06 -5.38 -9.99
CA ALA A 123 -17.41 -4.02 -9.56
C ALA A 123 -17.11 -2.97 -10.66
N LEU A 124 -15.98 -3.13 -11.36
CA LEU A 124 -15.60 -2.24 -12.45
C LEU A 124 -16.45 -2.41 -13.71
N ALA A 125 -16.87 -3.65 -14.02
CA ALA A 125 -17.78 -3.93 -15.13
C ALA A 125 -19.17 -3.32 -14.89
N GLY A 126 -19.69 -3.43 -13.67
CA GLY A 126 -20.99 -2.87 -13.28
C GLY A 126 -21.06 -1.34 -13.36
N ALA A 127 -19.93 -0.65 -13.17
CA ALA A 127 -19.90 0.82 -13.15
C ALA A 127 -20.13 1.50 -14.51
N ARG A 128 -20.29 0.77 -15.62
CA ARG A 128 -20.46 1.29 -17.00
C ARG A 128 -19.39 2.32 -17.41
N ARG A 129 -18.19 2.25 -16.83
CA ARG A 129 -17.07 3.15 -17.14
C ARG A 129 -16.19 2.57 -18.25
N ARG A 130 -15.37 3.44 -18.86
CA ARG A 130 -14.31 2.98 -19.77
C ARG A 130 -13.44 1.94 -19.06
N PRO A 131 -13.03 0.83 -19.73
CA PRO A 131 -12.18 -0.17 -19.12
C PRO A 131 -10.94 0.47 -18.52
N VAL A 132 -10.65 0.13 -17.27
CA VAL A 132 -9.43 0.58 -16.61
C VAL A 132 -8.24 -0.06 -17.32
N ARG A 133 -7.30 0.77 -17.79
CA ARG A 133 -6.12 0.31 -18.51
C ARG A 133 -4.86 0.77 -17.79
N PHE A 134 -4.04 -0.20 -17.41
CA PHE A 134 -2.71 0.03 -16.86
C PHE A 134 -1.66 -0.41 -17.86
N ARG A 135 -0.46 0.17 -17.79
CA ARG A 135 0.67 -0.24 -18.65
C ARG A 135 1.28 -1.53 -18.15
N SER A 136 1.42 -1.66 -16.84
CA SER A 136 2.02 -2.80 -16.15
C SER A 136 1.41 -3.00 -14.77
N VAL A 137 1.41 -4.24 -14.30
CA VAL A 137 1.03 -4.62 -12.95
C VAL A 137 2.16 -5.47 -12.39
N GLY A 138 2.74 -5.05 -11.27
CA GLY A 138 3.74 -5.82 -10.54
C GLY A 138 3.06 -6.63 -9.45
N THR A 139 3.18 -7.96 -9.46
CA THR A 139 2.56 -8.84 -8.47
C THR A 139 3.61 -9.67 -7.73
N PHE A 140 3.53 -11.00 -7.76
CA PHE A 140 4.50 -11.86 -7.10
C PHE A 140 5.94 -11.59 -7.58
N HIS A 141 6.81 -11.24 -6.63
CA HIS A 141 8.23 -11.04 -6.87
C HIS A 141 9.01 -11.39 -5.59
N PRO A 142 9.74 -12.53 -5.55
CA PRO A 142 10.38 -13.01 -4.33
C PRO A 142 11.57 -12.13 -3.97
N ARG A 143 11.38 -11.20 -3.02
CA ARG A 143 12.40 -10.27 -2.54
C ARG A 143 12.17 -9.86 -1.10
N SER A 144 13.23 -9.38 -0.45
CA SER A 144 13.12 -8.56 0.75
C SER A 144 12.46 -7.21 0.46
N ILE A 145 11.95 -6.56 1.51
CA ILE A 145 11.54 -5.14 1.46
C ILE A 145 12.76 -4.30 1.07
N ARG A 146 12.56 -3.39 0.11
CA ARG A 146 13.57 -2.42 -0.32
C ARG A 146 13.19 -1.06 0.23
N THR A 147 14.16 -0.35 0.79
CA THR A 147 14.06 1.04 1.23
C THR A 147 15.10 1.86 0.49
N PRO A 148 15.03 3.20 0.56
CA PRO A 148 16.10 4.06 0.04
C PRO A 148 17.49 3.75 0.62
N TYR A 149 17.55 3.16 1.82
CA TYR A 149 18.79 2.84 2.53
C TYR A 149 19.27 1.39 2.37
N GLY A 150 18.56 0.57 1.59
CA GLY A 150 18.97 -0.81 1.31
C GLY A 150 17.83 -1.81 1.38
N SER A 151 18.15 -3.06 1.77
CA SER A 151 17.16 -4.12 1.93
C SER A 151 16.96 -4.42 3.41
N LEU A 152 15.71 -4.44 3.87
CA LEU A 152 15.39 -4.88 5.23
C LEU A 152 15.45 -6.42 5.31
N PRO A 153 15.79 -7.00 6.47
CA PRO A 153 15.74 -8.44 6.69
C PRO A 153 14.29 -8.94 6.88
N LYS A 154 13.36 -8.44 6.07
CA LYS A 154 11.93 -8.77 6.08
C LYS A 154 11.46 -9.07 4.66
N LEU A 155 10.65 -10.11 4.50
CA LEU A 155 10.07 -10.47 3.21
C LEU A 155 9.09 -9.38 2.75
N SER A 156 9.17 -8.99 1.47
CA SER A 156 8.17 -8.10 0.87
C SER A 156 6.84 -8.84 0.69
N ARG A 157 5.73 -8.13 0.79
CA ARG A 157 4.39 -8.68 0.52
C ARG A 157 4.21 -9.10 -0.94
N HIS A 158 4.98 -8.52 -1.87
CA HIS A 158 5.17 -9.06 -3.22
C HIS A 158 5.81 -10.45 -3.22
N GLY A 159 6.73 -10.74 -2.29
CA GLY A 159 7.30 -12.07 -2.14
C GLY A 159 6.29 -13.11 -1.69
N LEU A 160 5.20 -12.70 -1.05
CA LEU A 160 4.09 -13.59 -0.71
C LEU A 160 3.01 -13.65 -1.79
N GLY A 161 3.13 -12.88 -2.88
CA GLY A 161 2.05 -12.76 -3.87
C GLY A 161 0.81 -12.04 -3.36
N MET A 162 0.92 -11.34 -2.22
CA MET A 162 -0.17 -10.67 -1.51
C MET A 162 -0.21 -9.16 -1.77
N ALA A 163 0.66 -8.66 -2.65
CA ALA A 163 0.72 -7.24 -2.99
C ALA A 163 0.76 -7.02 -4.50
N MET A 164 0.27 -5.84 -4.89
CA MET A 164 0.16 -5.41 -6.27
C MET A 164 0.61 -3.96 -6.41
N ASP A 165 1.51 -3.70 -7.35
CA ASP A 165 1.90 -2.37 -7.80
C ASP A 165 1.25 -2.09 -9.15
N ILE A 166 0.54 -0.99 -9.28
CA ILE A 166 0.04 -0.53 -10.57
C ILE A 166 1.04 0.45 -11.20
N ASP A 167 1.46 0.19 -12.44
CA ASP A 167 2.45 1.03 -13.14
C ASP A 167 3.69 1.39 -12.28
N PRO A 168 4.39 0.41 -11.66
CA PRO A 168 5.43 0.65 -10.64
C PRO A 168 6.54 1.63 -11.05
N LYS A 169 6.87 1.68 -12.35
CA LYS A 169 7.88 2.63 -12.89
C LYS A 169 7.46 4.10 -12.82
N ARG A 170 6.17 4.37 -12.61
CA ARG A 170 5.55 5.69 -12.55
C ARG A 170 4.83 5.91 -11.23
N ASN A 171 5.07 5.03 -10.26
CA ASN A 171 4.48 5.07 -8.96
C ASN A 171 4.93 6.35 -8.22
N PRO A 172 4.01 7.28 -7.91
CA PRO A 172 4.33 8.43 -7.08
C PRO A 172 4.36 7.96 -5.63
N PHE A 173 5.55 7.54 -5.19
CA PHE A 173 5.85 7.44 -3.77
C PHE A 173 6.13 8.84 -3.23
N LEU A 174 5.45 9.22 -2.15
CA LEU A 174 5.72 10.45 -1.41
C LEU A 174 6.30 10.11 -0.04
N SER A 175 7.48 10.64 0.29
CA SER A 175 8.02 10.56 1.67
C SER A 175 7.18 11.38 2.66
N VAL A 176 7.45 11.23 3.96
CA VAL A 176 6.80 12.03 5.01
C VAL A 176 7.00 13.52 4.77
N GLU A 177 8.22 13.95 4.46
CA GLU A 177 8.55 15.36 4.20
C GLU A 177 7.85 15.88 2.93
N GLU A 178 7.68 15.02 1.92
CA GLU A 178 6.97 15.36 0.69
C GLU A 178 5.46 15.50 0.91
N LEU A 179 4.90 14.70 1.81
CA LEU A 179 3.52 14.84 2.26
C LEU A 179 3.32 16.12 3.07
N GLU A 180 4.23 16.45 3.99
CA GLU A 180 4.21 17.72 4.72
C GLU A 180 4.30 18.93 3.79
N ALA A 181 5.21 18.89 2.80
CA ALA A 181 5.31 19.94 1.80
C ALA A 181 4.07 20.02 0.91
N LEU A 182 3.44 18.88 0.58
CA LEU A 182 2.16 18.84 -0.12
C LEU A 182 1.09 19.55 0.71
N THR A 183 0.91 19.19 1.98
CA THR A 183 -0.05 19.80 2.91
C THR A 183 0.21 21.29 3.07
N LEU A 184 1.45 21.70 3.35
CA LEU A 184 1.84 23.09 3.56
C LEU A 184 1.49 23.98 2.35
N VAL A 185 1.83 23.53 1.14
CA VAL A 185 1.64 24.33 -0.08
C VAL A 185 0.19 24.26 -0.56
N SER A 186 -0.46 23.10 -0.42
CA SER A 186 -1.85 22.91 -0.85
C SER A 186 -2.84 23.53 0.13
N GLY A 187 -2.51 23.60 1.42
CA GLY A 187 -3.43 23.92 2.52
C GLY A 187 -4.52 22.87 2.73
N VAL A 188 -4.30 21.63 2.24
CA VAL A 188 -5.24 20.51 2.34
C VAL A 188 -4.59 19.43 3.18
N GLU A 189 -5.23 19.10 4.30
CA GLU A 189 -4.84 17.95 5.12
C GLU A 189 -5.26 16.65 4.45
N VAL A 190 -4.34 15.68 4.36
CA VAL A 190 -4.61 14.36 3.80
C VAL A 190 -4.54 13.34 4.93
N ASP A 191 -5.70 12.88 5.42
CA ASP A 191 -5.72 11.74 6.33
C ASP A 191 -5.41 10.47 5.56
N ARG A 192 -4.27 9.86 5.88
CA ARG A 192 -3.74 8.73 5.13
C ARG A 192 -4.09 7.39 5.76
N ARG A 193 -4.66 7.37 6.97
CA ARG A 193 -4.86 6.14 7.75
C ARG A 193 -5.75 5.16 6.99
N SER A 194 -5.40 3.88 6.97
CA SER A 194 -6.23 2.83 6.37
C SER A 194 -7.61 2.65 7.02
N SER A 195 -7.85 3.27 8.18
CA SER A 195 -9.19 3.39 8.79
C SER A 195 -10.12 4.37 8.06
N VAL A 196 -9.57 5.28 7.25
CA VAL A 196 -10.35 6.18 6.39
C VAL A 196 -10.66 5.47 5.08
N PRO A 197 -11.91 5.48 4.58
CA PRO A 197 -12.25 4.87 3.30
C PRO A 197 -11.35 5.37 2.16
N ALA A 198 -10.87 4.46 1.31
CA ALA A 198 -9.98 4.76 0.22
C ALA A 198 -10.55 5.79 -0.76
N GLY A 199 -11.88 5.84 -0.91
CA GLY A 199 -12.55 6.87 -1.71
C GLY A 199 -12.29 8.28 -1.17
N GLU A 200 -12.43 8.48 0.14
CA GLU A 200 -12.17 9.76 0.80
C GLU A 200 -10.69 10.11 0.78
N ARG A 201 -9.81 9.13 1.04
CA ARG A 201 -8.36 9.31 0.91
C ARG A 201 -7.98 9.74 -0.51
N TRP A 202 -8.59 9.13 -1.52
CA TRP A 202 -8.34 9.44 -2.93
C TRP A 202 -8.77 10.87 -3.24
N ASP A 203 -9.96 11.27 -2.77
CA ASP A 203 -10.48 12.63 -2.96
C ASP A 203 -9.56 13.67 -2.30
N ALA A 204 -9.08 13.42 -1.07
CA ALA A 204 -8.14 14.29 -0.37
C ALA A 204 -6.80 14.43 -1.11
N PHE A 205 -6.20 13.32 -1.57
CA PHE A 205 -4.99 13.39 -2.41
C PHE A 205 -5.22 14.15 -3.73
N GLN A 206 -6.39 13.96 -4.34
CA GLN A 206 -6.76 14.63 -5.58
C GLN A 206 -6.93 16.13 -5.39
N GLU A 207 -7.59 16.55 -4.31
CA GLU A 207 -7.76 17.96 -3.92
C GLU A 207 -6.42 18.60 -3.58
N ALA A 208 -5.62 17.98 -2.71
CA ALA A 208 -4.29 18.46 -2.33
C ALA A 208 -3.40 18.66 -3.56
N ALA A 209 -3.39 17.71 -4.50
CA ALA A 209 -2.62 17.83 -5.74
C ALA A 209 -3.08 18.99 -6.65
N GLN A 210 -4.39 19.23 -6.74
CA GLN A 210 -4.95 20.35 -7.51
C GLN A 210 -4.59 21.69 -6.87
N ALA A 211 -4.77 21.82 -5.55
CA ALA A 211 -4.42 23.01 -4.80
C ALA A 211 -2.91 23.27 -4.86
N PHE A 212 -2.07 22.24 -4.72
CA PHE A 212 -0.62 22.34 -4.88
C PHE A 212 -0.20 22.87 -6.25
N ARG A 213 -0.81 22.38 -7.34
CA ARG A 213 -0.55 22.90 -8.69
C ARG A 213 -0.84 24.39 -8.81
N LYS A 214 -1.93 24.85 -8.20
CA LYS A 214 -2.33 26.27 -8.20
C LYS A 214 -1.40 27.12 -7.33
N ARG A 215 -1.04 26.63 -6.15
CA ARG A 215 -0.36 27.41 -5.09
C ARG A 215 1.16 27.32 -5.11
N SER A 216 1.74 26.26 -5.67
CA SER A 216 3.20 26.03 -5.57
C SER A 216 4.07 27.11 -6.21
N ARG A 217 3.64 27.74 -7.32
CA ARG A 217 4.39 28.85 -7.92
C ARG A 217 4.35 30.12 -7.07
N PRO A 218 3.18 30.65 -6.68
CA PRO A 218 3.11 31.78 -5.74
C PRO A 218 3.90 31.51 -4.46
N TRP A 219 3.72 30.34 -3.86
CA TRP A 219 4.43 29.92 -2.65
C TRP A 219 5.95 29.97 -2.84
N LEU A 220 6.49 29.40 -3.93
CA LEU A 220 7.92 29.46 -4.22
C LEU A 220 8.45 30.90 -4.35
N HIS A 221 7.69 31.80 -4.97
CA HIS A 221 8.09 33.21 -5.09
C HIS A 221 8.13 33.90 -3.74
N GLU A 222 7.12 33.66 -2.90
CA GLU A 222 7.04 34.22 -1.55
C GLU A 222 8.13 33.69 -0.65
N THR A 223 8.29 32.36 -0.55
CA THR A 223 9.33 31.72 0.26
C THR A 223 10.73 32.18 -0.17
N ALA A 224 10.99 32.37 -1.47
CA ALA A 224 12.28 32.90 -1.92
C ALA A 224 12.54 34.35 -1.45
N ARG A 225 11.49 35.17 -1.30
CA ARG A 225 11.63 36.52 -0.71
C ARG A 225 11.92 36.42 0.79
N THR A 226 11.20 35.57 1.51
CA THR A 226 11.41 35.33 2.96
C THR A 226 12.82 34.83 3.26
N ILE A 227 13.31 33.84 2.50
CA ILE A 227 14.69 33.34 2.61
C ILE A 227 15.72 34.47 2.42
N ARG A 228 15.52 35.35 1.43
CA ARG A 228 16.43 36.49 1.21
C ARG A 228 16.40 37.50 2.36
N ALA A 229 15.21 37.78 2.91
CA ALA A 229 15.06 38.68 4.05
C ALA A 229 15.76 38.11 5.29
N LEU A 230 15.48 36.85 5.65
CA LEU A 230 16.11 36.16 6.78
C LEU A 230 17.63 36.11 6.67
N ARG A 231 18.18 35.83 5.48
CA ARG A 231 19.64 35.90 5.26
C ARG A 231 20.21 37.30 5.47
N GLY A 232 19.46 38.35 5.12
CA GLY A 232 19.84 39.73 5.36
C GLY A 232 19.85 40.08 6.85
N GLU A 233 18.84 39.62 7.59
CA GLU A 233 18.73 39.79 9.04
C GLU A 233 19.78 38.99 9.80
N GLN A 234 19.97 37.71 9.48
CA GLN A 234 20.96 36.83 10.12
C GLN A 234 22.38 37.38 10.00
N ARG A 235 22.72 38.04 8.87
CA ARG A 235 24.01 38.73 8.70
C ARG A 235 24.19 39.94 9.63
N ARG A 236 23.10 40.59 10.02
CA ARG A 236 23.10 41.77 10.91
C ARG A 236 23.06 41.35 12.38
N SER A 237 22.29 40.33 12.71
CA SER A 237 22.10 39.82 14.06
C SER A 237 21.79 38.32 13.97
N PRO A 238 22.78 37.45 14.16
CA PRO A 238 22.55 36.01 14.10
C PRO A 238 21.81 35.54 15.35
N SER A 239 20.73 34.79 15.17
CA SER A 239 20.07 34.03 16.23
C SER A 239 19.87 32.59 15.79
N ALA A 240 20.00 31.66 16.73
CA ALA A 240 19.79 30.23 16.48
C ALA A 240 18.37 29.95 15.94
N ALA A 241 17.37 30.72 16.39
CA ALA A 241 15.99 30.59 15.91
C ALA A 241 15.84 31.00 14.43
N GLN A 242 16.47 32.10 14.01
CA GLN A 242 16.45 32.52 12.60
C GLN A 242 17.24 31.55 11.72
N GLU A 243 18.35 31.02 12.21
CA GLU A 243 19.14 30.01 11.49
C GLU A 243 18.33 28.73 11.25
N ALA A 244 17.66 28.21 12.29
CA ALA A 244 16.80 27.03 12.18
C ALA A 244 15.61 27.27 11.22
N GLU A 245 14.97 28.44 11.27
CA GLU A 245 13.87 28.76 10.36
C GLU A 245 14.35 28.90 8.91
N LEU A 246 15.52 29.52 8.70
CA LEU A 246 16.13 29.63 7.38
C LEU A 246 16.44 28.25 6.81
N GLU A 247 17.09 27.38 7.59
CA GLU A 247 17.40 26.01 7.19
C GLU A 247 16.13 25.23 6.82
N ARG A 248 15.09 25.32 7.64
CA ARG A 248 13.78 24.70 7.41
C ARG A 248 13.15 25.17 6.08
N LEU A 249 13.08 26.49 5.87
CA LEU A 249 12.50 27.07 4.65
C LEU A 249 13.32 26.70 3.41
N GLU A 250 14.65 26.67 3.50
CA GLU A 250 15.51 26.24 2.40
C GLU A 250 15.35 24.76 2.06
N GLY A 251 15.17 23.91 3.07
CA GLY A 251 14.80 22.50 2.91
C GLY A 251 13.48 22.34 2.14
N LEU A 252 12.41 22.97 2.63
CA LEU A 252 11.09 22.95 2.00
C LEU A 252 11.11 23.53 0.59
N TYR A 253 11.79 24.67 0.40
CA TYR A 253 11.94 25.30 -0.91
C TYR A 253 12.60 24.36 -1.92
N ARG A 254 13.69 23.69 -1.54
CA ARG A 254 14.37 22.69 -2.38
C ARG A 254 13.45 21.53 -2.70
N LEU A 255 12.68 21.04 -1.73
CA LEU A 255 11.76 19.93 -1.92
C LEU A 255 10.63 20.27 -2.90
N VAL A 256 9.95 21.40 -2.69
CA VAL A 256 8.85 21.89 -3.55
C VAL A 256 9.35 22.21 -4.95
N ARG A 257 10.54 22.79 -5.09
CA ARG A 257 11.14 23.08 -6.40
C ARG A 257 11.66 21.83 -7.11
N GLY A 258 12.07 20.81 -6.35
CA GLY A 258 12.76 19.62 -6.83
C GLY A 258 11.94 18.75 -7.78
N ALA A 259 12.66 17.85 -8.47
CA ALA A 259 12.08 16.91 -9.42
C ALA A 259 11.10 15.92 -8.77
N ARG A 260 11.26 15.60 -7.48
CA ARG A 260 10.39 14.64 -6.80
C ARG A 260 8.94 15.12 -6.71
N LEU A 261 8.70 16.33 -6.19
CA LEU A 261 7.35 16.92 -6.16
C LEU A 261 6.86 17.44 -7.54
N SER A 262 7.70 17.37 -8.58
CA SER A 262 7.22 17.62 -9.96
C SER A 262 6.14 16.61 -10.40
N VAL A 263 6.15 15.40 -9.82
CA VAL A 263 5.13 14.38 -10.10
C VAL A 263 3.74 14.84 -9.68
N VAL A 264 3.62 15.54 -8.55
CA VAL A 264 2.35 16.14 -8.05
C VAL A 264 1.82 17.19 -9.03
N ARG A 265 2.73 17.96 -9.64
CA ARG A 265 2.38 18.95 -10.67
C ARG A 265 1.88 18.31 -11.95
N SER A 266 2.26 17.06 -12.21
CA SER A 266 1.80 16.34 -13.38
C SER A 266 0.31 16.00 -13.27
N ARG A 267 -0.41 16.03 -14.40
CA ARG A 267 -1.79 15.52 -14.48
C ARG A 267 -1.89 14.01 -14.19
N ARG A 268 -0.76 13.31 -14.02
CA ARG A 268 -0.67 11.86 -13.81
C ARG A 268 -0.34 11.47 -12.36
N PHE A 269 -0.25 12.42 -11.43
CA PHE A 269 0.03 12.14 -10.01
C PHE A 269 -0.88 11.04 -9.44
N LEU A 270 -2.19 11.18 -9.62
CA LEU A 270 -3.18 10.21 -9.17
C LEU A 270 -3.79 9.51 -10.40
N SER A 271 -2.98 8.73 -11.12
CA SER A 271 -3.44 8.12 -12.38
C SER A 271 -4.41 6.95 -12.20
N LEU A 272 -4.59 6.43 -10.98
CA LEU A 272 -5.61 5.42 -10.70
C LEU A 272 -7.00 6.07 -10.66
N PRO A 273 -7.98 5.53 -11.40
CA PRO A 273 -9.36 5.96 -11.25
C PRO A 273 -9.86 5.73 -9.82
N ARG A 274 -10.56 6.70 -9.22
CA ARG A 274 -11.19 6.56 -7.90
C ARG A 274 -11.96 5.25 -7.72
N ALA A 275 -12.77 4.87 -8.72
CA ALA A 275 -13.56 3.63 -8.68
C ALA A 275 -12.70 2.36 -8.64
N PHE A 276 -11.50 2.38 -9.23
CA PHE A 276 -10.56 1.27 -9.11
C PHE A 276 -10.04 1.15 -7.68
N VAL A 277 -9.61 2.26 -7.09
CA VAL A 277 -9.08 2.26 -5.72
C VAL A 277 -10.13 1.81 -4.71
N VAL A 278 -11.36 2.30 -4.84
CA VAL A 278 -12.50 1.88 -4.00
C VAL A 278 -12.79 0.40 -4.19
N ALA A 279 -12.90 -0.09 -5.43
CA ALA A 279 -13.17 -1.50 -5.70
C ALA A 279 -12.10 -2.43 -5.12
N MET A 280 -10.82 -2.03 -5.17
CA MET A 280 -9.73 -2.76 -4.53
C MET A 280 -9.93 -2.83 -3.02
N GLU A 281 -10.28 -1.72 -2.36
CA GLU A 281 -10.53 -1.71 -0.92
C GLU A 281 -11.75 -2.55 -0.52
N ASP A 282 -12.85 -2.43 -1.24
CA ASP A 282 -14.07 -3.22 -1.03
C ASP A 282 -13.81 -4.73 -1.20
N ALA A 283 -12.84 -5.10 -2.04
CA ALA A 283 -12.42 -6.48 -2.23
C ALA A 283 -11.44 -6.99 -1.14
N GLY A 284 -11.07 -6.16 -0.17
CA GLY A 284 -10.21 -6.53 0.96
C GLY A 284 -8.74 -6.12 0.80
N PHE A 285 -8.38 -5.32 -0.20
CA PHE A 285 -7.04 -4.75 -0.29
C PHE A 285 -6.92 -3.47 0.55
N VAL A 286 -5.74 -3.19 1.08
CA VAL A 286 -5.36 -1.90 1.64
C VAL A 286 -4.61 -1.13 0.58
N TRP A 287 -5.11 0.04 0.21
CA TRP A 287 -4.35 1.02 -0.55
C TRP A 287 -3.31 1.67 0.37
N SER A 288 -2.02 1.53 0.06
CA SER A 288 -0.94 1.75 1.03
C SER A 288 -0.50 3.21 1.16
N THR A 289 -1.43 4.03 1.62
CA THR A 289 -1.18 5.45 1.89
C THR A 289 -0.60 5.71 3.28
N ASP A 290 -0.65 4.74 4.20
CA ASP A 290 -0.31 4.88 5.62
C ASP A 290 1.02 4.22 6.03
N PHE A 291 1.94 3.98 5.08
CA PHE A 291 3.27 3.50 5.48
C PHE A 291 3.96 4.52 6.41
N PRO A 292 4.70 4.06 7.44
CA PRO A 292 5.47 4.95 8.29
C PRO A 292 6.47 5.82 7.51
N SER A 293 6.98 5.31 6.39
CA SER A 293 7.94 6.01 5.53
C SER A 293 7.30 6.97 4.52
N GLY A 294 5.98 6.99 4.37
CA GLY A 294 5.32 7.79 3.33
C GLY A 294 4.03 7.19 2.78
N ALA A 295 3.64 7.63 1.60
CA ALA A 295 2.48 7.12 0.87
C ALA A 295 2.90 6.52 -0.47
N ASP A 296 2.50 5.28 -0.72
CA ASP A 296 2.67 4.62 -2.01
C ASP A 296 1.32 4.58 -2.73
N LEU A 297 1.14 5.51 -3.68
CA LEU A 297 -0.16 5.75 -4.29
C LEU A 297 -0.55 4.72 -5.36
N MET A 298 0.33 3.77 -5.70
CA MET A 298 0.02 2.69 -6.64
C MET A 298 0.13 1.29 -6.03
N HIS A 299 0.41 1.18 -4.72
CA HIS A 299 0.57 -0.08 -4.03
C HIS A 299 -0.70 -0.50 -3.29
N PHE A 300 -1.04 -1.78 -3.43
CA PHE A 300 -2.14 -2.43 -2.74
C PHE A 300 -1.64 -3.71 -2.08
N GLU A 301 -2.02 -3.92 -0.82
CA GLU A 301 -1.76 -5.17 -0.10
C GLU A 301 -3.06 -5.85 0.28
N LEU A 302 -3.20 -7.16 0.03
CA LEU A 302 -4.34 -7.91 0.55
C LEU A 302 -4.25 -7.96 2.08
N ARG A 303 -5.32 -7.55 2.78
CA ARG A 303 -5.41 -7.71 4.24
C ARG A 303 -5.16 -9.18 4.57
N ARG A 304 -4.30 -9.42 5.55
CA ARG A 304 -4.37 -10.73 6.23
C ARG A 304 -5.64 -10.65 7.06
N ASP A 305 -6.46 -11.69 6.99
CA ASP A 305 -7.50 -11.84 7.99
C ASP A 305 -6.83 -11.75 9.37
N PRO A 306 -7.41 -10.97 10.31
CA PRO A 306 -6.81 -10.70 11.61
C PRO A 306 -6.57 -11.97 12.42
#